data_AF-A0A7C5CGP6-F1
#
_entry.id   AF-A0A7C5CGP6-F1
#
_cell.length_a   1.000
_cell.length_b   1.000
_cell.length_c   1.000
_cell.angle_alpha   90.00
_cell.angle_beta   90.00
_cell.angle_gamma   90.00
#
_symmetry.space_group_name_H-M   'P 1'
#
loop_
_entity.id
_entity.type
_entity.pdbx_description
1 polymer ?
#
loop_
_entity_poly.entity_id
_entity_poly.type
_entity_poly.pdbx_seq_one_letter_code
_entity_poly.pdbx_strand_id
1 'polypeptide(L)'
;DKVKKPLTITGLLGKVDIRATLLGGGVNGQAEALSLAIARSLVQFNPEFKDALKKEGLLTRDPREVERKKYGHPKARKRFQFSKR
;
A
#
# COMPACT_ATOMS: atom_id res chain seq x y z
N ASP A 1 -6.75 -10.15 3.16
CA ASP A 1 -5.40 -10.71 3.40
C ASP A 1 -4.29 -9.69 3.62
N LYS A 2 -4.16 -8.66 2.77
CA LYS A 2 -3.06 -7.67 2.86
C LYS A 2 -2.82 -7.09 4.26
N VAL A 3 -3.88 -6.74 4.99
CA VAL A 3 -3.80 -6.17 6.35
C VAL A 3 -3.21 -7.14 7.39
N LYS A 4 -3.46 -8.45 7.25
CA LYS A 4 -3.03 -9.47 8.24
C LYS A 4 -1.58 -9.90 8.02
N LYS A 5 -1.02 -9.68 6.82
CA LYS A 5 0.32 -10.11 6.41
C LYS A 5 1.45 -9.70 7.39
N PRO A 6 1.55 -8.45 7.87
CA PRO A 6 2.59 -8.08 8.85
C PRO A 6 2.46 -8.82 10.20
N LEU A 7 1.23 -9.15 10.62
CA LEU A 7 0.97 -9.86 11.88
C LEU A 7 1.28 -11.35 11.78
N THR A 8 1.04 -11.96 10.61
CA THR A 8 1.38 -13.37 10.38
C THR A 8 2.90 -13.57 10.36
N ILE A 9 3.66 -12.66 9.77
CA ILE A 9 5.13 -12.76 9.70
C ILE A 9 5.77 -12.60 11.09
N THR A 10 5.22 -11.73 11.93
CA THR A 10 5.72 -11.49 13.28
C THR A 10 5.20 -12.48 14.33
N GLY A 11 4.27 -13.37 13.96
CA GLY A 11 3.67 -14.33 14.91
C GLY A 11 2.85 -13.66 16.02
N LEU A 12 2.41 -12.42 15.79
CA LEU A 12 1.63 -11.61 16.73
C LEU A 12 0.12 -11.62 16.42
N LEU A 13 -0.31 -12.49 15.50
CA LEU A 13 -1.71 -12.62 15.15
C LEU A 13 -2.53 -13.05 16.39
N GLY A 14 -3.48 -12.21 16.80
CA GLY A 14 -4.31 -12.42 17.99
C GLY A 14 -3.69 -11.96 19.32
N LYS A 15 -2.46 -11.42 19.32
CA LYS A 15 -1.78 -10.93 20.53
C LYS A 15 -1.85 -9.41 20.71
N VAL A 16 -2.28 -8.69 19.68
CA VAL A 16 -2.30 -7.22 19.64
C VAL A 16 -3.66 -6.73 19.15
N ASP A 17 -4.16 -5.69 19.83
CA ASP A 17 -5.33 -4.93 19.40
C ASP A 17 -4.87 -3.73 18.55
N ILE A 18 -5.62 -3.44 17.48
CA ILE A 18 -5.24 -2.44 16.48
C ILE A 18 -6.41 -1.49 16.28
N ARG A 19 -6.23 -0.25 16.74
CA ARG A 19 -7.16 0.86 16.50
C ARG A 19 -6.57 1.80 15.46
N ALA A 20 -7.23 1.92 14.31
CA ALA A 20 -6.78 2.76 13.21
C ALA A 20 -7.91 3.64 12.67
N THR A 21 -7.55 4.86 12.26
CA THR A 21 -8.42 5.81 11.56
C THR A 21 -7.91 6.01 10.15
N LEU A 22 -8.77 5.77 9.16
CA LEU A 22 -8.44 5.91 7.74
C LEU A 22 -9.41 6.91 7.10
N LEU A 23 -8.88 7.78 6.23
CA LEU A 23 -9.66 8.82 5.54
C LEU A 23 -9.25 8.89 4.06
N GLY A 24 -10.23 9.04 3.17
CA GLY A 24 -10.02 9.17 1.72
C GLY A 24 -9.64 7.86 1.01
N GLY A 25 -9.42 7.94 -0.30
CA GLY A 25 -9.06 6.78 -1.14
C GLY A 25 -10.20 5.78 -1.34
N GLY A 26 -9.85 4.56 -1.76
CA GLY A 26 -10.77 3.43 -1.91
C GLY A 26 -10.36 2.23 -1.05
N VAL A 27 -11.21 1.21 -0.96
CA VAL A 27 -11.05 0.05 -0.06
C VAL A 27 -9.67 -0.62 -0.17
N ASN A 28 -9.18 -0.84 -1.39
CA ASN A 28 -7.88 -1.48 -1.61
C ASN A 28 -6.71 -0.59 -1.17
N GLY A 29 -6.74 0.71 -1.49
CA GLY A 29 -5.70 1.66 -1.09
C GLY A 29 -5.66 1.87 0.43
N GLN A 30 -6.84 1.89 1.06
CA GLN A 30 -6.96 1.94 2.52
C GLN A 30 -6.38 0.68 3.19
N ALA A 31 -6.64 -0.52 2.64
CA ALA A 31 -6.07 -1.76 3.15
C ALA A 31 -4.53 -1.80 3.06
N GLU A 32 -3.96 -1.29 1.97
CA GLU A 32 -2.51 -1.18 1.78
C GLU A 32 -1.88 -0.13 2.72
N ALA A 33 -2.52 1.03 2.86
CA ALA A 33 -2.09 2.06 3.81
C ALA A 33 -2.09 1.53 5.25
N LEU A 34 -3.15 0.82 5.64
CA LEU A 34 -3.25 0.19 6.96
C LEU A 34 -2.16 -0.86 7.17
N SER A 35 -1.88 -1.70 6.17
CA SER A 35 -0.81 -2.69 6.23
C SER A 35 0.57 -2.05 6.47
N LEU A 36 0.88 -0.96 5.77
CA LEU A 36 2.13 -0.23 5.95
C LEU A 36 2.23 0.42 7.34
N ALA A 37 1.12 0.97 7.84
CA ALA A 37 1.04 1.55 9.18
C ALA A 37 1.30 0.50 10.27
N ILE A 38 0.68 -0.68 10.16
CA ILE A 38 0.91 -1.80 11.09
C ILE A 38 2.37 -2.23 11.04
N ALA A 39 2.96 -2.42 9.86
CA ALA A 39 4.36 -2.82 9.73
C ALA A 39 5.31 -1.80 10.39
N ARG A 40 5.08 -0.50 10.23
CA ARG A 40 5.88 0.56 10.88
C ARG A 40 5.71 0.58 12.39
N SER A 41 4.48 0.39 12.88
CA SER A 41 4.20 0.32 14.32
C SER A 41 4.87 -0.90 14.97
N LEU A 42 4.87 -2.05 14.30
CA LEU A 42 5.56 -3.26 14.79
C LEU A 42 7.08 -3.08 14.88
N VAL A 43 7.70 -2.35 13.94
CA VAL A 43 9.13 -2.02 14.01
C VAL A 43 9.45 -1.08 15.17
N GLN A 44 8.54 -0.15 15.51
CA GLN A 44 8.70 0.69 16.70
C GLN A 44 8.53 -0.11 18.00
N PHE A 45 7.67 -1.13 18.00
CA PHE A 45 7.45 -2.00 19.15
C PHE A 45 8.65 -2.92 19.42
N ASN A 46 9.17 -3.58 18.39
CA ASN A 46 10.43 -4.32 18.48
C ASN A 46 11.26 -4.12 17.19
N PRO A 47 12.46 -3.51 17.29
CA PRO A 47 13.31 -3.25 16.13
C PRO A 47 13.81 -4.52 15.43
N GLU A 48 13.82 -5.68 16.08
CA GLU A 48 14.25 -6.96 15.52
C GLU A 48 13.36 -7.43 14.35
N PHE A 49 12.09 -7.02 14.34
CA PHE A 49 11.17 -7.38 13.26
C PHE A 49 11.44 -6.66 11.94
N LYS A 50 12.31 -5.65 11.94
CA LYS A 50 12.61 -4.84 10.76
C LYS A 50 13.14 -5.67 9.60
N ASP A 51 14.05 -6.60 9.85
CA ASP A 51 14.68 -7.38 8.78
C ASP A 51 13.70 -8.38 8.16
N ALA A 52 12.86 -9.03 8.97
CA ALA A 52 11.81 -9.92 8.49
C ALA A 52 10.76 -9.17 7.64
N LEU A 53 10.30 -8.00 8.12
CA LEU A 53 9.32 -7.19 7.41
C LEU A 53 9.88 -6.54 6.15
N LYS A 54 11.17 -6.17 6.15
CA LYS A 54 11.87 -5.61 4.98
C LYS A 54 12.03 -6.65 3.87
N LYS A 55 12.39 -7.89 4.21
CA LYS A 55 12.50 -9.01 3.25
C LYS A 55 11.18 -9.25 2.52
N GLU A 56 10.06 -9.12 3.23
CA GLU A 56 8.71 -9.29 2.69
C GLU A 56 8.14 -8.04 1.98
N GLY A 57 8.92 -6.96 1.87
CA GLY A 57 8.54 -5.73 1.17
C GLY A 57 7.48 -4.87 1.87
N LEU A 58 7.19 -5.13 3.15
CA LEU A 58 6.09 -4.48 3.89
C LEU A 58 6.41 -3.09 4.43
N LEU A 59 7.69 -2.70 4.42
CA LEU A 59 8.15 -1.39 4.88
C LEU A 59 8.24 -0.34 3.76
N THR A 60 8.15 -0.78 2.50
CA THR A 60 8.23 0.10 1.33
C THR A 60 6.86 0.72 1.06
N ARG A 61 6.81 2.05 0.96
CA ARG A 61 5.60 2.76 0.51
C ARG A 61 5.43 2.54 -1.00
N ASP A 62 4.24 2.13 -1.44
CA ASP A 62 3.92 2.12 -2.88
C ASP A 62 3.79 3.58 -3.39
N PRO A 63 4.64 4.03 -4.33
CA PRO A 63 4.60 5.38 -4.86
C PRO A 63 3.61 5.56 -6.02
N ARG A 64 2.90 4.50 -6.46
CA ARG A 64 1.99 4.57 -7.61
C ARG A 64 0.85 5.55 -7.34
N GLU A 65 0.63 6.44 -8.30
CA GLU A 65 -0.44 7.42 -8.31
C GLU A 65 -1.13 7.43 -9.68
N VAL A 66 -2.39 7.86 -9.71
CA VAL A 66 -3.13 8.00 -10.96
C VAL A 66 -2.52 9.14 -11.79
N GLU A 67 -2.01 8.80 -12.97
CA GLU A 67 -1.52 9.81 -13.90
C GLU A 67 -2.65 10.77 -14.33
N ARG A 68 -2.35 12.07 -14.36
CA ARG A 68 -3.29 13.09 -14.85
C ARG A 68 -3.66 12.88 -16.33
N LYS A 69 -4.83 13.39 -16.72
CA LYS A 69 -5.21 13.51 -18.13
C LYS A 69 -4.29 14.51 -18.86
N LYS A 70 -3.77 14.12 -20.02
CA LYS A 70 -2.98 14.99 -20.91
C LYS A 70 -3.87 15.62 -21.97
N TYR A 71 -3.54 16.84 -22.42
CA TYR A 71 -4.30 17.51 -23.48
C TYR A 71 -4.25 16.70 -24.78
N GLY A 72 -5.31 16.74 -25.57
CA GLY A 72 -5.43 15.95 -26.81
C GLY A 72 -5.60 14.43 -26.60
N HIS A 73 -5.65 13.94 -25.35
CA HIS A 73 -5.85 12.53 -25.03
C HIS A 73 -7.16 12.28 -24.28
N PRO A 74 -7.93 11.21 -24.60
CA PRO A 74 -9.12 10.83 -23.83
C PRO A 74 -8.81 10.36 -22.39
N LYS A 75 -7.61 9.81 -22.13
CA LYS A 75 -7.14 9.40 -20.79
C LYS A 75 -5.65 9.78 -20.63
N ALA A 76 -4.98 9.36 -19.56
CA ALA A 76 -3.56 9.67 -19.32
C ALA A 76 -2.64 9.30 -20.52
N ARG A 77 -2.87 8.15 -21.15
CA ARG A 77 -2.07 7.63 -22.29
C ARG A 77 -2.88 7.25 -23.53
N LYS A 78 -4.18 6.96 -23.38
CA LYS A 78 -5.04 6.54 -24.50
C LYS A 78 -5.03 7.63 -25.58
N ARG A 79 -4.84 7.26 -26.84
CA ARG A 79 -4.89 8.17 -28.00
C ARG A 79 -6.17 7.95 -28.80
N PHE A 80 -6.61 8.96 -29.53
CA PHE A 80 -7.59 8.76 -30.60
C PHE A 80 -6.95 7.96 -31.75
N GLN A 81 -7.77 7.34 -32.59
CA GLN A 81 -7.29 6.65 -33.78
C GLN A 81 -6.66 7.67 -34.73
N PHE A 82 -5.42 7.40 -35.18
CA PHE A 82 -4.74 8.23 -36.17
C PHE A 82 -5.11 7.77 -37.59
N SER A 83 -5.56 8.69 -38.44
CA SER A 83 -5.78 8.42 -39.86
C SER A 83 -4.54 8.81 -40.67
N LYS A 84 -3.82 7.80 -41.19
CA LYS A 84 -2.72 7.97 -42.13
C LYS A 84 -3.32 8.09 -43.54
N ARG A 85 -3.57 9.31 -44.00
CA ARG A 85 -3.88 9.60 -45.41
C ARG A 85 -2.76 10.44 -45.97
#